data_AF-A0A257JA55-F1
#
_entry.id   AF-A0A257JA55-F1
#
_cell.length_a   1.000
_cell.length_b   1.000
_cell.length_c   1.000
_cell.angle_alpha   90.00
_cell.angle_beta   90.00
_cell.angle_gamma   90.00
#
_symmetry.space_group_name_H-M   'P 1'
#
loop_
_entity.id
_entity.type
_entity.pdbx_description
1 polymer ?
#
loop_
_entity_poly.entity_id
_entity_poly.type
_entity_poly.pdbx_seq_one_letter_code
_entity_poly.pdbx_strand_id
1 'polypeptide(L)' 'MTALSSAQTDSTLSGLVPSAGTLAPAFASGTTSYTASVPYATTDITVTPTAVNALATITVNGVAVTSGSPSGSI' A
#
# COMPACT_ATOMS: atom_id res chain seq x y z
N MET A 1 18.77 -1.86 26.86
CA MET A 1 18.84 -1.72 25.40
C MET A 1 17.63 -2.44 24.83
N THR A 2 16.53 -1.71 24.61
CA THR A 2 15.34 -2.31 23.99
C THR A 2 15.73 -2.62 22.55
N ALA A 3 15.85 -3.90 22.20
CA ALA A 3 16.13 -4.30 20.83
C ALA A 3 15.04 -3.69 19.95
N LEU A 4 15.44 -2.84 19.00
CA LEU A 4 14.59 -2.50 17.87
C LEU A 4 14.34 -3.84 17.17
N SER A 5 13.17 -4.41 17.39
CA SER A 5 12.73 -5.61 16.67
C SER A 5 12.76 -5.28 15.18
N SER A 6 13.28 -6.15 14.32
CA SER A 6 13.37 -5.97 12.85
C SER A 6 12.16 -5.23 12.26
N ALA A 7 10.97 -5.60 12.74
CA ALA A 7 9.68 -5.01 12.40
C ALA A 7 9.64 -3.48 12.46
N GLN A 8 10.44 -2.81 13.29
CA GLN A 8 10.46 -1.34 13.43
C GLN A 8 11.32 -0.63 12.38
N THR A 9 12.22 -1.34 11.70
CA THR A 9 13.01 -0.83 10.56
C THR A 9 12.50 -1.33 9.22
N ASP A 10 11.59 -2.30 9.23
CA ASP A 10 10.93 -2.83 8.04
C ASP A 10 10.00 -1.76 7.43
N SER A 11 10.45 -1.13 6.35
CA SER A 11 9.67 -0.19 5.54
C SER A 11 8.82 -0.90 4.47
N THR A 12 8.65 -2.21 4.58
CA THR A 12 7.92 -3.03 3.62
C THR A 12 6.41 -2.97 3.88
N LEU A 13 5.64 -3.12 2.80
CA LEU A 13 4.20 -3.32 2.88
C LEU A 13 3.92 -4.80 3.13
N SER A 14 3.00 -5.09 4.05
CA SER A 14 2.45 -6.43 4.28
C SER A 14 1.28 -6.73 3.34
N GLY A 15 0.62 -5.70 2.82
CA GLY A 15 -0.51 -5.84 1.90
C GLY A 15 -0.74 -4.56 1.11
N LEU A 16 -1.25 -4.68 -0.11
CA LEU A 16 -1.78 -3.55 -0.87
C LEU A 16 -3.02 -4.02 -1.62
N VAL A 17 -4.16 -3.41 -1.28
CA VAL A 17 -5.47 -3.78 -1.83
C VAL A 17 -6.07 -2.57 -2.53
N PRO A 18 -6.34 -2.60 -3.84
CA PRO A 18 -7.01 -1.52 -4.52
C PRO A 18 -8.53 -1.67 -4.31
N SER A 19 -9.26 -0.57 -4.27
CA SER A 19 -10.71 -0.57 -4.19
C SER A 19 -11.37 -1.05 -5.50
N ALA A 20 -10.67 -0.86 -6.62
CA ALA A 20 -11.12 -1.29 -7.93
C ALA A 20 -9.96 -1.90 -8.73
N GLY A 21 -10.30 -2.88 -9.58
CA GLY A 21 -9.32 -3.60 -10.39
C GLY A 21 -8.55 -4.66 -9.61
N THR A 22 -7.68 -5.37 -10.32
CA THR A 22 -6.79 -6.37 -9.74
C THR A 22 -5.35 -5.97 -10.00
N LEU A 23 -4.48 -6.08 -9.00
CA LEU A 23 -3.05 -5.91 -9.20
C LEU A 23 -2.51 -7.10 -9.98
N ALA A 24 -1.83 -6.80 -11.08
CA ALA A 24 -1.02 -7.71 -11.84
C ALA A 24 0.43 -7.18 -11.84
N PRO A 25 1.40 -7.91 -11.26
CA PRO A 25 1.26 -9.18 -10.52
C PRO A 25 0.54 -8.99 -9.16
N ALA A 26 0.16 -10.09 -8.52
CA ALA A 26 -0.39 -10.06 -7.16
C ALA A 26 0.60 -9.38 -6.20
N PHE A 27 0.07 -8.72 -5.17
CA PHE A 27 0.90 -7.96 -4.22
C PHE A 27 2.02 -8.82 -3.61
N ALA A 28 3.24 -8.31 -3.67
CA ALA A 28 4.42 -8.90 -3.06
C ALA A 28 5.31 -7.80 -2.47
N SER A 29 5.74 -7.93 -1.22
CA SER A 29 6.53 -6.90 -0.52
C SER A 29 7.84 -6.51 -1.25
N GLY A 30 8.38 -7.40 -2.09
CA GLY A 30 9.57 -7.14 -2.93
C GLY A 30 9.27 -6.53 -4.30
N THR A 31 8.01 -6.46 -4.72
CA THR A 31 7.60 -5.88 -6.01
C THR A 31 7.20 -4.43 -5.80
N THR A 32 7.88 -3.54 -6.52
CA THR A 32 7.64 -2.09 -6.47
C THR A 32 6.84 -1.57 -7.67
N SER A 33 6.63 -2.41 -8.67
CA SER A 33 5.91 -2.06 -9.90
C SER A 33 4.72 -2.97 -10.08
N TYR A 34 3.54 -2.37 -10.14
CA TYR A 34 2.27 -3.06 -10.31
C TYR A 34 1.44 -2.36 -11.37
N THR A 35 0.68 -3.13 -12.12
CA THR A 35 -0.37 -2.60 -12.99
C THR A 35 -1.72 -3.03 -12.44
N ALA A 36 -2.65 -2.09 -12.34
CA ALA A 36 -4.03 -2.39 -12.00
C ALA A 36 -4.90 -2.13 -13.23
N SER A 37 -5.61 -3.16 -13.70
CA SER A 37 -6.63 -2.98 -14.72
C SER A 37 -7.94 -2.62 -14.05
N VAL A 38 -8.36 -1.36 -14.19
CA VAL A 38 -9.66 -0.88 -13.74
C VAL A 38 -10.65 -0.76 -14.89
N PRO A 39 -11.95 -1.03 -14.66
CA PRO A 39 -12.98 -0.74 -15.63
C PRO A 39 -13.06 0.76 -15.89
N TYR A 40 -13.29 1.15 -17.14
CA TYR A 40 -13.42 2.55 -17.58
C TYR A 40 -14.50 3.36 -16.83
N ALA A 41 -15.48 2.68 -16.21
CA ALA A 41 -16.50 3.32 -15.39
C ALA A 41 -15.98 3.82 -14.02
N THR A 42 -14.75 3.47 -13.65
CA THR A 42 -14.12 3.88 -12.38
C THR A 42 -13.48 5.23 -12.59
N THR A 43 -14.12 6.30 -12.11
CA THR A 43 -13.58 7.66 -12.18
C THR A 43 -12.43 7.88 -11.19
N ASP A 44 -12.41 7.10 -10.11
CA ASP A 44 -11.50 7.30 -8.98
C ASP A 44 -11.11 5.94 -8.39
N ILE A 45 -9.84 5.76 -8.08
CA ILE A 45 -9.34 4.55 -7.42
C ILE A 45 -8.76 4.93 -6.08
N THR A 46 -9.08 4.15 -5.05
CA THR A 46 -8.36 4.20 -3.78
C THR A 46 -7.54 2.94 -3.61
N VAL A 47 -6.41 3.02 -2.93
CA VAL A 47 -5.59 1.87 -2.55
C VAL A 47 -5.45 1.84 -1.04
N THR A 48 -5.55 0.65 -0.47
CA THR A 48 -5.43 0.38 0.96
C THR A 48 -4.10 -0.32 1.20
N PRO A 49 -3.02 0.43 1.43
CA PRO A 49 -1.73 -0.14 1.79
C PRO A 49 -1.72 -0.51 3.27
N THR A 50 -1.14 -1.65 3.58
CA THR A 50 -0.91 -2.14 4.94
C THR A 50 0.59 -2.29 5.10
N ALA A 51 1.21 -1.49 5.96
CA ALA A 51 2.61 -1.64 6.30
C ALA A 51 2.82 -2.80 7.28
N VAL A 52 3.96 -3.48 7.17
CA VAL A 52 4.40 -4.45 8.19
C VAL A 52 4.63 -3.74 9.53
N ASN A 53 5.11 -2.50 9.46
CA ASN A 53 5.43 -1.66 10.60
C ASN A 53 4.41 -0.53 10.79
N ALA A 54 3.87 -0.39 11.99
CA ALA A 54 2.96 0.71 12.33
C ALA A 54 3.64 2.10 12.31
N LEU A 55 4.97 2.16 12.43
CA LEU A 55 5.75 3.40 12.30
C LEU A 55 6.16 3.73 10.86
N ALA A 56 5.88 2.86 9.88
CA ALA A 56 6.21 3.15 8.49
C ALA A 56 5.31 4.25 7.93
N THR A 57 5.91 5.22 7.27
CA THR A 57 5.19 6.26 6.55
C THR A 57 4.80 5.74 5.18
N ILE A 58 3.49 5.68 4.91
CA ILE A 58 2.97 5.30 3.60
C ILE A 58 2.51 6.56 2.89
N THR A 59 2.95 6.72 1.65
CA THR A 59 2.46 7.79 0.77
C THR A 59 1.90 7.20 -0.51
N VAL A 60 0.71 7.67 -0.89
CA VAL A 60 0.03 7.28 -2.12
C VAL A 60 -0.16 8.54 -2.95
N ASN A 61 0.41 8.57 -4.15
CA ASN A 61 0.40 9.75 -5.03
C ASN A 61 0.86 11.04 -4.32
N GLY A 62 1.82 10.94 -3.39
CA GLY A 62 2.31 12.07 -2.58
C GLY A 62 1.48 12.41 -1.33
N VAL A 63 0.33 11.76 -1.12
CA VAL A 63 -0.52 11.95 0.07
C VAL A 63 -0.16 10.91 1.13
N ALA A 64 0.05 11.34 2.38
CA ALA A 64 0.27 10.42 3.50
C ALA A 64 -1.00 9.63 3.82
N VAL A 65 -0.88 8.30 3.90
CA VAL A 65 -1.98 7.38 4.19
C VAL A 65 -1.61 6.55 5.41
N THR A 66 -2.57 6.34 6.30
CA THR A 66 -2.38 5.47 7.47
C THR A 66 -2.38 4.01 7.03
N SER A 67 -1.52 3.18 7.61
CA SER A 67 -1.52 1.73 7.40
C SER A 67 -2.92 1.15 7.66
N GLY A 68 -3.43 0.37 6.71
CA GLY A 68 -4.76 -0.24 6.77
C GLY A 68 -5.92 0.69 6.41
N SER A 69 -5.64 1.94 6.05
CA SER A 69 -6.66 2.90 5.57
C SER A 69 -6.60 3.06 4.05
N PRO A 70 -7.75 3.21 3.38
CA PRO A 70 -7.78 3.56 1.97
C PRO A 70 -7.18 4.96 1.75
N SER A 71 -6.43 5.11 0.67
CA SER A 71 -5.96 6.41 0.19
C SER A 71 -7.12 7.28 -0.28
N GLY A 72 -6.83 8.56 -0.51
CA GLY A 72 -7.73 9.41 -1.30
C GLY A 72 -7.96 8.85 -2.69
N SER A 73 -8.99 9.34 -3.36
CA SER A 73 -9.27 9.09 -4.77
C SER A 73 -8.10 9.58 -5.64
N ILE A 74 -7.59 8.68 -6.46
CA ILE A 74 -6.53 8.89 -7.45
C ILE A 74 -7.14 8.85 -8.84
#